data_AF-A0AAW6Y696-F1
#
_entry.id   AF-A0AAW6Y696-F1
#
_cell.length_a   1.000
_cell.length_b   1.000
_cell.length_c   1.000
_cell.angle_alpha   90.00
_cell.angle_beta   90.00
_cell.angle_gamma   90.00
#
_symmetry.space_group_name_H-M   'P 1'
#
loop_
_entity.id
_entity.type
_entity.pdbx_description
1 polymer ?
#
loop_
_entity_poly.entity_id
_entity_poly.type
_entity_poly.pdbx_seq_one_letter_code
_entity_poly.pdbx_strand_id
1 'polypeptide(L)' 'MRIGVGGPVGSGKTALLEVLCKAMRDSYQIAVVTNDIYTQEDAKILTRAQALDADRIIGVETGGCPHTAIREDASM' A
#
# COMPACT_ATOMS: atom_id res chain seq x y z
N MET A 1 -4.43 -14.11 3.31
CA MET A 1 -4.77 -13.79 1.90
C MET A 1 -4.03 -12.52 1.51
N ARG A 2 -3.58 -12.37 0.25
CA ARG A 2 -2.84 -11.19 -0.24
C ARG A 2 -3.55 -10.66 -1.49
N ILE A 3 -3.75 -9.34 -1.58
CA ILE A 3 -4.42 -8.68 -2.70
C ILE A 3 -3.52 -7.56 -3.20
N GLY A 4 -3.10 -7.65 -4.46
CA GLY A 4 -2.29 -6.60 -5.11
C GLY A 4 -3.17 -5.55 -5.78
N VAL A 5 -2.89 -4.27 -5.55
CA VAL A 5 -3.56 -3.14 -6.21
C VAL A 5 -2.56 -2.46 -7.14
N GLY A 6 -2.67 -2.75 -8.44
CA GLY A 6 -1.82 -2.18 -9.49
C GLY A 6 -2.55 -1.18 -10.39
N GLY A 7 -1.79 -0.33 -11.09
CA GLY A 7 -2.34 0.68 -11.99
C GLY A 7 -1.34 1.80 -12.28
N PRO A 8 -1.57 2.63 -13.32
CA PRO A 8 -0.70 3.75 -13.69
C PRO A 8 -0.45 4.74 -12.54
N VAL A 9 0.62 5.54 -12.64
CA VAL A 9 0.85 6.65 -11.71
C VAL A 9 -0.33 7.63 -11.79
N GLY A 10 -0.84 8.07 -10.63
CA GLY A 10 -1.99 8.98 -10.56
C GLY A 10 -3.37 8.34 -10.74
N SER A 11 -3.48 7.02 -10.94
CA SER A 11 -4.78 6.34 -11.15
C SER A 11 -5.65 6.19 -9.88
N GLY A 12 -5.26 6.78 -8.76
CA GLY A 12 -6.03 6.75 -7.51
C GLY A 12 -5.88 5.50 -6.65
N LYS A 13 -4.83 4.68 -6.82
CA LYS A 13 -4.59 3.47 -6.01
C LYS A 13 -4.62 3.74 -4.49
N THR A 14 -3.93 4.78 -4.05
CA THR A 14 -3.85 5.17 -2.63
C THR A 14 -5.21 5.61 -2.11
N ALA A 15 -5.98 6.35 -2.90
CA ALA A 15 -7.35 6.77 -2.56
C ALA A 15 -8.30 5.57 -2.44
N LEU A 16 -8.18 4.59 -3.35
CA LEU A 16 -8.93 3.33 -3.26
C LEU A 16 -8.60 2.57 -1.96
N LEU A 17 -7.32 2.41 -1.65
CA LEU A 17 -6.87 1.73 -0.43
C LEU A 17 -7.38 2.42 0.83
N GLU A 18 -7.39 3.76 0.87
CA GLU A 18 -7.92 4.52 2.00
C GLU A 18 -9.39 4.17 2.28
N VAL A 19 -10.24 4.26 1.24
CA VAL A 19 -11.69 4.01 1.37
C VAL A 19 -11.96 2.55 1.77
N LEU A 20 -11.27 1.60 1.14
CA LEU A 20 -11.42 0.18 1.47
C LEU A 20 -10.99 -0.12 2.91
N CYS A 21 -9.86 0.43 3.36
CA CYS A 21 -9.40 0.23 4.74
C CYS A 21 -10.40 0.76 5.74
N LYS A 22 -10.90 1.98 5.56
CA LYS A 22 -11.90 2.59 6.44
C LYS A 22 -13.19 1.78 6.50
N ALA A 23 -13.64 1.24 5.36
CA ALA A 23 -14.86 0.45 5.28
C ALA A 23 -14.73 -0.95 5.92
N MET A 24 -13.52 -1.53 5.93
CA MET A 24 -13.31 -2.94 6.29
C MET A 24 -12.63 -3.15 7.65
N ARG A 25 -11.91 -2.16 8.18
CA ARG A 25 -11.05 -2.32 9.37
C ARG A 25 -11.78 -2.80 10.63
N ASP A 26 -13.08 -2.51 10.75
CA ASP A 26 -13.87 -2.91 11.92
C ASP A 26 -14.35 -4.37 11.84
N SER A 27 -14.42 -4.93 10.62
CA SER A 27 -14.87 -6.30 10.37
C SER A 27 -13.74 -7.27 10.09
N TYR A 28 -12.57 -6.76 9.68
CA TYR A 28 -11.44 -7.59 9.23
C TYR A 28 -10.12 -7.11 9.83
N GLN A 29 -9.26 -8.06 10.19
CA GLN A 29 -7.87 -7.77 10.53
C GLN A 29 -7.07 -7.63 9.24
N ILE A 30 -6.81 -6.38 8.84
CA ILE A 30 -6.11 -6.01 7.60
C ILE A 30 -4.90 -5.12 7.89
N ALA A 31 -3.95 -5.14 6.96
CA ALA A 31 -2.77 -4.29 6.92
C ALA A 31 -2.48 -3.89 5.46
N VAL A 32 -1.77 -2.78 5.27
CA VAL A 32 -1.40 -2.28 3.93
C VAL A 32 0.12 -2.19 3.84
N VAL A 33 0.65 -2.72 2.74
CA VAL A 33 2.03 -2.49 2.31
C VAL A 33 1.98 -1.63 1.06
N THR A 34 2.52 -0.41 1.14
CA THR A 34 2.66 0.47 -0.02
C THR A 34 4.05 0.33 -0.60
N ASN A 35 4.14 0.50 -1.92
CA ASN A 35 5.39 0.49 -2.65
C ASN A 35 5.49 1.82 -3.38
N ASP A 36 6.54 2.58 -3.06
CA ASP A 36 6.89 3.77 -3.80
C ASP A 36 8.39 3.74 -4.11
N ILE A 37 8.78 4.42 -5.19
CA ILE A 37 10.08 4.20 -5.84
C ILE A 37 11.22 4.79 -5.01
N TYR A 38 11.00 6.00 -4.46
CA TYR A 38 12.03 6.77 -3.73
C TYR A 38 11.50 7.41 -2.44
N THR A 39 10.24 7.17 -2.09
CA THR A 39 9.62 7.80 -0.93
C THR A 39 8.73 6.82 -0.17
N GLN A 40 8.13 7.30 0.91
CA GLN A 40 7.08 6.57 1.64
C GLN A 40 5.79 7.40 1.70
N GLU A 41 5.56 8.25 0.70
CA GLU A 41 4.47 9.21 0.75
C GLU A 41 3.10 8.53 0.79
N ASP A 42 2.92 7.42 0.06
CA ASP A 42 1.69 6.64 0.13
C ASP A 42 1.40 6.10 1.55
N ALA A 43 2.43 5.60 2.26
CA ALA A 43 2.27 5.16 3.64
C ALA A 43 1.91 6.32 4.58
N LYS A 44 2.55 7.49 4.38
CA LYS A 44 2.26 8.71 5.15
C LYS A 44 0.86 9.24 4.88
N ILE A 45 0.40 9.23 3.63
CA ILE A 45 -0.96 9.62 3.25
C ILE A 45 -1.98 8.75 3.98
N LEU A 46 -1.83 7.43 3.91
CA LEU A 46 -2.76 6.49 4.57
C LEU A 46 -2.75 6.64 6.10
N THR A 47 -1.57 6.85 6.70
CA THR A 47 -1.43 7.08 8.14
C THR A 47 -2.09 8.39 8.57
N ARG A 48 -1.83 9.49 7.86
CA ARG A 48 -2.46 10.80 8.13
C ARG A 48 -3.98 10.77 7.92
N ALA A 49 -4.45 10.01 6.94
CA ALA A 49 -5.86 9.80 6.67
C ALA A 49 -6.54 8.89 7.69
N GLN A 50 -5.78 8.32 8.65
CA GLN A 50 -6.23 7.35 9.63
C GLN A 50 -6.96 6.17 8.96
N ALA A 51 -6.39 5.66 7.86
CA ALA A 51 -6.96 4.51 7.16
C ALA A 51 -6.93 3.25 8.05
N LEU A 52 -5.79 3.02 8.72
CA LEU A 52 -5.56 2.00 9.73
C LEU A 52 -4.66 2.59 10.83
N ASP A 53 -4.46 1.84 11.92
CA ASP A 53 -3.40 2.14 12.89
C ASP A 53 -2.02 2.10 12.22
N ALA A 54 -1.11 2.96 12.67
CA ALA A 54 0.18 3.17 12.02
C ALA A 54 1.06 1.90 11.98
N ASP A 55 0.91 1.00 12.96
CA ASP A 55 1.60 -0.30 13.01
C ASP A 55 1.10 -1.29 11.94
N ARG A 56 -0.03 -0.99 11.28
CA ARG A 56 -0.62 -1.79 10.20
C ARG A 56 -0.35 -1.21 8.81
N ILE A 57 0.47 -0.17 8.70
CA ILE A 57 0.82 0.49 7.44
C ILE A 57 2.34 0.47 7.29
N ILE A 58 2.83 -0.20 6.25
CA ILE A 58 4.26 -0.29 5.94
C ILE A 58 4.52 0.30 4.56
N GLY A 59 5.45 1.25 4.48
CA GLY A 59 6.00 1.73 3.21
C GLY A 59 7.29 1.00 2.87
N VAL A 60 7.38 0.47 1.65
CA VAL A 60 8.59 -0.15 1.11
C VAL A 60 9.12 0.67 -0.06
N GLU A 61 10.39 1.04 0.03
CA GLU A 61 11.11 1.72 -1.04
C GLU A 61 11.75 0.67 -1.96
N THR A 62 11.48 0.77 -3.26
CA THR A 62 11.89 -0.28 -4.21
C THR A 62 13.09 0.04 -5.07
N GLY A 63 13.63 1.27 -4.97
CA GLY A 63 14.93 1.63 -5.53
C GLY A 63 14.99 1.64 -7.06
N GLY A 64 13.86 1.73 -7.76
CA GLY A 64 13.82 1.77 -9.22
C GLY A 64 12.51 1.28 -9.85
N CYS A 65 12.59 0.34 -10.79
CA CYS A 65 11.41 -0.08 -11.56
C CYS A 65 10.41 -0.86 -10.68
N PRO A 66 9.17 -0.35 -10.47
CA PRO A 66 8.22 -0.93 -9.52
C PRO A 66 7.79 -2.36 -9.89
N HIS A 67 7.99 -2.78 -11.16
CA HIS A 67 7.69 -4.12 -11.62
C HIS A 67 8.60 -5.18 -11.01
N THR A 68 9.88 -4.88 -10.78
CA THR A 68 10.83 -5.84 -10.19
C THR A 68 10.41 -6.21 -8.76
N ALA A 69 10.02 -5.22 -7.97
CA ALA A 69 9.61 -5.41 -6.57
C ALA A 69 8.28 -6.16 -6.37
N ILE A 70 7.47 -6.32 -7.41
CA ILE A 70 6.17 -7.02 -7.33
C ILE A 70 6.07 -8.22 -8.28
N ARG A 71 7.06 -8.46 -9.17
CA ARG A 71 7.04 -9.57 -10.14
C ARG A 71 8.29 -10.45 -10.15
N GLU A 72 9.50 -9.94 -9.89
CA GLU A 72 10.73 -10.70 -10.16
C GLU A 72 11.24 -11.53 -8.97
N ASP A 73 10.76 -11.32 -7.75
CA ASP A 73 11.18 -12.15 -6.60
C ASP A 73 10.00 -12.49 -5.66
N ALA A 74 9.01 -13.22 -6.19
CA ALA A 74 7.94 -13.81 -5.38
C ALA A 74 8.39 -15.11 -4.65
N SER A 75 9.70 -15.36 -4.59
CA SER A 75 10.33 -16.62 -4.16
C SER A 75 11.36 -16.42 -3.06
N MET A 76 10.94 -15.86 -1.93
CA MET A 76 11.60 -16.12 -0.64
C MET A 76 10.57 -16.22 0.49
#